data_AF-A0A128FHJ9-F1
#
_entry.id   AF-A0A128FHJ9-F1
#
_cell.length_a   1.000
_cell.length_b   1.000
_cell.length_c   1.000
_cell.angle_alpha   90.00
_cell.angle_beta   90.00
_cell.angle_gamma   90.00
#
_symmetry.space_group_name_H-M   'P 1'
#
loop_
_entity.id
_entity.type
_entity.pdbx_description
1 polymer ?
#
loop_
_entity_poly.entity_id
_entity_poly.type
_entity_poly.pdbx_seq_one_letter_code
_entity_poly.pdbx_strand_id
1 'polypeptide(L)' 'MNIGRLPVWWFIIIGVASNLFAEWVLSRFGFQYDIFNEGFHLGKLLIDSGVFIAFFILLSLVYFKKTATEKHHHD' A
#
# COMPACT_ATOMS: atom_id res chain seq x y z
N MET A 1 -18.87 12.51 15.16
CA MET A 1 -17.66 12.03 14.46
C MET A 1 -18.07 11.72 13.03
N ASN A 2 -17.89 12.68 12.11
CA ASN A 2 -18.18 12.46 10.68
C ASN A 2 -17.10 11.54 10.12
N ILE A 3 -17.31 10.23 10.22
CA ILE A 3 -16.65 9.26 9.36
C ILE A 3 -17.22 9.54 7.98
N GLY A 4 -16.58 10.50 7.29
CA GLY A 4 -16.93 10.85 5.92
C GLY A 4 -16.86 9.57 5.10
N ARG A 5 -17.99 9.20 4.48
CA ARG A 5 -18.04 8.16 3.45
C ARG A 5 -16.92 8.48 2.47
N LEU A 6 -15.81 7.76 2.56
CA LEU A 6 -14.76 7.84 1.55
C LEU A 6 -15.46 7.50 0.23
N PRO A 7 -15.48 8.43 -0.75
CA PRO A 7 -16.12 8.17 -2.03
C PRO A 7 -15.58 6.86 -2.60
N VAL A 8 -16.44 6.03 -3.22
CA VAL A 8 -16.03 4.75 -3.82
C VAL A 8 -14.80 4.91 -4.71
N TRP A 9 -14.67 6.06 -5.37
CA TRP A 9 -13.50 6.51 -6.13
C TRP A 9 -12.17 6.40 -5.39
N TRP A 10 -12.13 6.65 -4.08
CA TRP A 10 -10.91 6.50 -3.28
C TRP A 10 -10.46 5.04 -3.18
N PHE A 11 -11.38 4.09 -3.09
CA PHE A 11 -11.03 2.67 -3.11
C PHE A 11 -10.47 2.25 -4.47
N ILE A 12 -11.02 2.81 -5.56
CA ILE A 12 -10.50 2.58 -6.92
C ILE A 12 -9.09 3.16 -7.05
N ILE A 13 -8.87 4.39 -6.59
CA ILE A 13 -7.55 5.05 -6.63
C ILE A 13 -6.52 4.27 -5.81
N ILE A 14 -6.89 3.82 -4.61
CA ILE A 14 -6.01 3.00 -3.75
C ILE A 14 -5.70 1.67 -4.45
N GLY A 15 -6.70 1.00 -5.03
CA GLY A 15 -6.50 -0.26 -5.75
C GLY A 15 -5.54 -0.11 -6.94
N VAL A 16 -5.74 0.93 -7.77
CA VAL A 16 -4.87 1.21 -8.92
C VAL A 16 -3.45 1.58 -8.47
N ALA A 17 -3.32 2.42 -7.43
CA ALA A 17 -2.01 2.80 -6.91
C ALA A 17 -1.26 1.61 -6.28
N SER A 18 -1.97 0.74 -5.55
CA SER A 18 -1.39 -0.48 -4.99
C SER A 18 -0.91 -1.43 -6.08
N ASN A 19 -1.67 -1.59 -7.16
CA ASN A 19 -1.24 -2.40 -8.30
C ASN A 19 0.03 -1.86 -8.97
N LEU A 20 0.06 -0.57 -9.31
CA LEU A 20 1.24 0.06 -9.92
C LEU A 20 2.47 -0.06 -9.03
N PHE A 21 2.28 0.05 -7.72
CA PHE A 21 3.35 -0.13 -6.75
C PHE A 21 3.81 -1.59 -6.68
N ALA A 22 2.90 -2.56 -6.68
CA ALA A 22 3.22 -3.99 -6.71
C ALA A 22 4.00 -4.34 -7.98
N GLU A 23 3.56 -3.88 -9.15
CA GLU A 23 4.27 -4.05 -10.43
C GLU A 23 5.70 -3.45 -10.37
N TRP A 24 5.84 -2.24 -9.83
CA TRP A 24 7.14 -1.60 -9.67
C TRP A 24 8.06 -2.36 -8.71
N VAL A 25 7.54 -2.88 -7.60
CA VAL A 25 8.32 -3.66 -6.63
C VAL A 25 8.71 -5.01 -7.23
N LEU A 26 7.78 -5.74 -7.82
CA LEU A 26 7.97 -7.10 -8.33
C LEU A 26 8.87 -7.15 -9.57
N SER A 27 8.80 -6.12 -10.43
CA SER A 27 9.69 -5.99 -11.57
C SER A 27 11.16 -5.88 -11.16
N ARG A 28 11.48 -5.37 -9.95
CA ARG A 28 12.84 -5.37 -9.41
C ARG A 28 13.37 -6.75 -9.06
N PHE A 29 12.47 -7.69 -8.77
CA PHE A 29 12.79 -9.08 -8.46
C PHE A 29 12.67 -10.00 -9.68
N GLY A 30 12.41 -9.44 -10.87
CA GLY A 30 12.27 -10.20 -12.12
C GLY A 30 10.90 -10.87 -12.31
N PHE A 31 9.92 -10.55 -11.47
CA PHE A 31 8.55 -11.06 -11.62
C PHE A 31 7.74 -10.15 -12.54
N GLN A 32 7.18 -10.70 -13.61
CA GLN A 32 6.18 -10.00 -14.42
C GLN A 32 4.82 -10.07 -13.72
N TYR A 33 4.31 -8.93 -13.29
CA TYR A 33 3.04 -8.80 -12.58
C TYR A 33 2.08 -7.95 -13.39
N ASP A 34 1.02 -8.58 -13.90
CA ASP A 34 -0.06 -7.91 -14.64
C ASP A 34 -1.41 -8.50 -14.23
N ILE A 35 -2.19 -7.77 -13.44
CA ILE A 35 -3.53 -8.19 -12.99
C ILE A 35 -4.63 -7.97 -14.05
N PHE A 36 -4.36 -7.28 -15.14
CA PHE A 36 -5.33 -7.06 -16.22
C PHE A 36 -5.21 -8.09 -17.35
N ASN A 37 -4.05 -8.72 -17.48
CA ASN A 37 -3.78 -9.69 -18.55
C ASN A 37 -3.96 -11.15 -18.11
N GLU A 38 -3.79 -11.48 -16.83
CA GLU A 38 -4.08 -12.81 -16.30
C GLU A 38 -5.34 -12.80 -15.45
N GLY A 39 -6.31 -13.65 -15.80
CA GLY A 39 -7.56 -13.83 -15.04
C GLY A 39 -7.32 -14.15 -13.55
N PHE A 40 -8.30 -13.82 -12.71
CA PHE A 40 -8.27 -13.82 -11.25
C PHE A 40 -7.33 -14.88 -10.62
N HIS A 41 -6.09 -14.47 -10.32
CA HIS A 41 -5.04 -15.35 -9.81
C HIS A 41 -4.87 -15.12 -8.30
N LEU A 42 -5.21 -16.13 -7.48
CA LEU A 42 -5.07 -16.08 -6.01
C LEU A 42 -3.66 -15.72 -5.55
N GLY A 43 -2.63 -16.14 -6.29
CA GLY A 43 -1.24 -15.77 -6.01
C GLY A 43 -0.99 -14.26 -6.13
N LYS A 44 -1.61 -13.60 -7.10
CA LYS A 44 -1.48 -12.14 -7.29
C LYS A 44 -2.18 -11.37 -6.18
N LEU A 45 -3.35 -11.84 -5.76
CA LEU A 45 -4.08 -11.29 -4.61
C LEU A 45 -3.25 -11.36 -3.31
N LEU A 46 -2.54 -12.46 -3.09
CA LEU A 46 -1.63 -12.64 -1.95
C LEU A 46 -0.44 -11.68 -2.01
N ILE A 47 0.08 -11.44 -3.21
CA ILE A 47 1.17 -10.49 -3.41
C ILE A 47 0.69 -9.05 -3.15
N ASP A 48 -0.45 -8.63 -3.70
CA ASP A 48 -1.03 -7.31 -3.45
C ASP A 48 -1.31 -7.08 -1.96
N SER A 49 -1.89 -8.07 -1.27
CA SER A 49 -2.15 -7.98 0.16
C SER A 49 -0.85 -7.94 0.98
N GLY A 50 0.17 -8.70 0.59
CA GLY A 50 1.50 -8.64 1.20
C GLY A 50 2.17 -7.27 1.02
N VAL A 51 2.11 -6.70 -0.19
CA VAL A 51 2.65 -5.37 -0.50
C VAL A 51 1.90 -4.29 0.29
N PHE A 52 0.57 -4.39 0.40
CA PHE A 52 -0.24 -3.45 1.18
C PHE A 52 0.14 -3.47 2.66
N ILE A 53 0.30 -4.65 3.26
CA ILE A 53 0.72 -4.81 4.66
C ILE A 53 2.13 -4.24 4.86
N ALA A 54 3.07 -4.55 3.96
CA ALA A 54 4.44 -4.05 4.04
C ALA A 54 4.49 -2.52 3.95
N PHE A 55 3.69 -1.92 3.06
CA PHE A 55 3.56 -0.48 2.95
C PHE A 55 3.00 0.14 4.23
N PHE A 56 1.95 -0.47 4.80
CA PHE A 56 1.35 0.01 6.04
C PHE A 56 2.31 -0.05 7.23
N ILE A 57 3.11 -1.13 7.35
CA ILE A 57 4.14 -1.26 8.39
C ILE A 57 5.20 -0.17 8.24
N LEU A 58 5.70 0.06 7.02
CA LEU A 58 6.66 1.14 6.74
C LEU A 58 6.11 2.51 7.11
N LEU A 59 4.87 2.80 6.71
CA LEU A 59 4.22 4.07 7.00
C LEU A 59 4.03 4.25 8.52
N SER A 60 3.63 3.19 9.21
CA SER A 60 3.48 3.18 10.67
C SER A 60 4.83 3.44 11.37
N LEU A 61 5.91 2.78 10.95
CA LEU A 61 7.25 3.02 11.48
C LEU A 61 7.72 4.47 11.25
N VAL A 62 7.49 5.02 10.05
CA VAL A 62 7.81 6.42 9.73
C VAL A 62 6.98 7.37 10.61
N TYR A 63 5.69 7.09 10.79
CA TYR A 63 4.82 7.88 11.66
C TYR A 63 5.27 7.83 13.12
N PHE A 64 5.60 6.65 13.65
CA PHE A 64 6.13 6.49 15.00
C PHE A 64 7.45 7.23 15.18
N LYS A 65 8.36 7.15 14.21
CA LYS A 65 9.63 7.89 14.22
C LYS A 65 9.39 9.40 14.22
N LYS A 66 8.48 9.91 13.39
CA LYS A 66 8.13 11.34 13.34
C LYS A 66 7.52 11.81 14.66
N THR A 67 6.59 11.03 15.21
CA THR A 67 5.94 11.32 16.50
C THR A 67 6.93 11.31 17.66
N ALA A 68 7.88 10.38 17.67
CA ALA A 68 8.95 10.32 18.67
C ALA A 68 9.92 11.51 18.56
N THR A 69 10.16 12.01 17.35
CA THR A 69 11.02 13.18 17.10
C THR A 69 10.34 14.49 17.52
N GLU A 70 9.03 14.65 17.26
CA GLU A 70 8.25 15.81 17.71
C GLU A 70 8.14 15.88 19.24
N LYS A 71 8.05 14.74 19.92
CA LYS A 71 8.03 14.70 21.40
C LYS A 71 9.35 15.18 22.04
N HIS A 72 10.49 14.97 21.39
CA HIS A 72 11.80 15.37 21.90
C HIS A 72 12.15 16.85 21.67
N HIS A 73 11.40 17.57 20.82
CA HIS A 73 11.64 18.99 20.56
C HIS A 73 10.78 19.93 21.42
N HIS A 74 9.92 19.38 22.28
CA HIS A 74 9.03 20.14 23.16
C HIS A 74 9.43 20.11 24.64
N ASP A 75 10.55 19.45 24.97
CA ASP A 75 11.21 19.43 26.29
C ASP A 75 12.51 20.25 26.24
#